data_AF-A0A0D0D8L6-F1
#
_entry.id   AF-A0A0D0D8L6-F1
#
_cell.length_a   1.000
_cell.length_b   1.000
_cell.length_c   1.000
_cell.angle_alpha   90.00
_cell.angle_beta   90.00
_cell.angle_gamma   90.00
#
_symmetry.space_group_name_H-M   'P 1'
#
loop_
_entity.id
_entity.type
_entity.pdbx_description
1 polymer ?
#
loop_
_entity_poly.entity_id
_entity_poly.type
_entity_poly.pdbx_seq_one_letter_code
_entity_poly.pdbx_strand_id
1 'polypeptide(L)'
;PACTARDHLQRWLPAPPLTHNHQSSSATLQKSNTTRIKDVMAHAWAESTRESYSSGLLVFHVFCDAKSIPDSDYALASTQLIALFISSLAGQYSGSTVANYLQGVHMWHIMHCLIWSHTMTLRSRPYSKLQ
;
A
#
# COMPACT_ATOMS: atom_id res chain seq x y z
N PRO A 1 -6.47 1.47 -12.93
CA PRO A 1 -6.57 2.49 -13.99
C PRO A 1 -5.55 2.20 -15.10
N ALA A 2 -5.88 2.48 -16.36
CA ALA A 2 -4.88 2.46 -17.43
C ALA A 2 -3.99 3.71 -17.30
N CYS A 3 -2.75 3.55 -16.86
CA CYS A 3 -1.77 4.61 -16.72
C CYS A 3 -0.35 4.07 -16.98
N THR A 4 0.61 4.96 -17.22
CA THR A 4 2.01 4.53 -17.42
C THR A 4 2.57 3.95 -16.12
N ALA A 5 3.51 2.99 -16.20
CA ALA A 5 4.03 2.30 -15.03
C ALA A 5 4.42 3.27 -13.91
N ARG A 6 5.18 4.32 -14.24
CA ARG A 6 5.60 5.40 -13.33
C ARG A 6 4.48 6.17 -12.62
N ASP A 7 3.27 6.19 -13.17
CA ASP A 7 2.13 6.93 -12.61
C ASP A 7 1.30 6.07 -11.64
N HIS A 8 1.55 4.77 -11.56
CA HIS A 8 0.73 3.84 -10.77
C HIS A 8 0.74 4.20 -9.28
N LEU A 9 1.90 4.61 -8.74
CA LEU A 9 2.04 5.06 -7.34
C LEU A 9 1.05 6.17 -6.97
N GLN A 10 0.84 7.13 -7.87
CA GLN A 10 -0.04 8.27 -7.62
C GLN A 10 -1.52 7.94 -7.87
N ARG A 11 -1.78 7.15 -8.92
CA ARG A 11 -3.13 6.93 -9.48
C ARG A 11 -3.87 5.75 -8.86
N TRP A 12 -3.19 4.79 -8.25
CA TRP A 12 -3.88 3.73 -7.52
C TRP A 12 -4.36 4.23 -6.17
N LEU A 13 -5.66 4.41 -6.07
CA LEU A 13 -6.33 4.78 -4.83
C LEU A 13 -6.62 3.52 -4.00
N PRO A 14 -6.42 3.55 -2.68
CA PRO A 14 -6.92 2.51 -1.80
C PRO A 14 -8.44 2.49 -1.80
N ALA A 15 -9.03 1.34 -1.45
CA ALA A 15 -10.46 1.25 -1.21
C ALA A 15 -10.87 2.27 -0.12
N PRO A 16 -12.01 2.98 -0.29
CA PRO A 16 -12.44 3.96 0.68
C PRO A 16 -12.67 3.30 2.05
N PRO A 17 -12.17 3.88 3.15
CA PRO A 17 -12.42 3.34 4.48
C PRO A 17 -13.92 3.35 4.78
N LEU A 18 -14.42 2.28 5.40
CA LEU A 18 -15.85 2.05 5.66
C LEU A 18 -16.48 3.05 6.67
N THR A 19 -15.73 4.05 7.17
CA THR A 19 -16.21 4.98 8.19
C THR A 19 -16.59 6.33 7.58
N HIS A 20 -17.90 6.49 7.34
CA HIS A 20 -18.55 7.78 7.14
C HIS A 20 -18.71 8.50 8.49
N ASN A 21 -18.00 9.62 8.73
CA ASN A 21 -18.65 10.87 9.16
C ASN A 21 -17.70 12.09 9.22
N HIS A 22 -18.21 13.19 8.66
CA HIS A 22 -18.03 14.59 9.08
C HIS A 22 -16.60 15.18 9.23
N GLN A 23 -16.11 15.87 8.19
CA GLN A 23 -15.38 17.16 8.29
C GLN A 23 -14.90 17.65 6.91
N SER A 24 -15.69 18.53 6.30
CA SER A 24 -15.49 19.09 4.95
C SER A 24 -14.31 20.08 4.84
N SER A 25 -13.91 20.73 5.94
CA SER A 25 -12.76 21.66 5.98
C SER A 25 -11.42 20.94 6.19
N SER A 26 -11.37 19.93 7.07
CA SER A 26 -10.18 19.07 7.26
C SER A 26 -9.89 18.22 6.01
N ALA A 27 -10.93 17.70 5.35
CA ALA A 27 -10.79 16.94 4.11
C ALA A 27 -10.16 17.74 2.96
N THR A 28 -10.37 19.05 2.89
CA THR A 28 -9.84 19.90 1.82
C THR A 28 -8.35 20.20 2.02
N LEU A 29 -7.94 20.50 3.25
CA LEU A 29 -6.55 20.72 3.63
C LEU A 29 -5.73 19.41 3.59
N GLN A 30 -6.35 18.29 3.99
CA GLN A 30 -5.75 16.96 3.89
C GLN A 30 -5.55 16.57 2.41
N LYS A 31 -6.54 16.81 1.53
CA LYS A 31 -6.39 16.61 0.09
C LYS A 31 -5.28 17.46 -0.52
N SER A 32 -5.20 18.76 -0.20
CA SER A 32 -4.14 19.62 -0.73
C SER A 32 -2.74 19.20 -0.29
N ASN A 33 -2.61 18.75 0.97
CA ASN A 33 -1.35 18.22 1.49
C ASN A 33 -0.98 16.87 0.85
N THR A 34 -1.95 15.96 0.66
CA THR A 34 -1.74 14.69 -0.03
C THR A 34 -1.31 14.90 -1.49
N THR A 35 -1.90 15.86 -2.21
CA THR A 35 -1.48 16.18 -3.59
C THR A 35 -0.04 16.66 -3.64
N ARG A 36 0.33 17.62 -2.77
CA ARG A 36 1.71 18.12 -2.70
C ARG A 36 2.71 17.02 -2.32
N ILE A 37 2.36 16.15 -1.38
CA ILE A 37 3.20 14.99 -1.01
C ILE A 37 3.39 14.08 -2.22
N LYS A 38 2.32 13.74 -2.94
CA LYS A 38 2.40 12.89 -4.14
C LYS A 38 3.27 13.51 -5.24
N ASP A 39 3.17 14.82 -5.46
CA ASP A 39 3.96 15.51 -6.48
C ASP A 39 5.44 15.59 -6.08
N VAL A 40 5.74 16.02 -4.85
CA VAL A 40 7.13 16.09 -4.35
C VAL A 40 7.78 14.72 -4.38
N MET A 41 7.08 13.69 -3.91
CA MET A 41 7.63 12.34 -3.86
C MET A 41 7.83 11.74 -5.27
N ALA A 42 6.93 12.02 -6.22
CA ALA A 42 7.12 11.58 -7.60
C ALA A 42 8.31 12.27 -8.28
N HIS A 43 8.58 13.53 -7.97
CA HIS A 43 9.74 14.25 -8.50
C HIS A 43 11.05 14.00 -7.74
N ALA A 44 10.98 13.44 -6.52
CA ALA A 44 12.15 13.13 -5.70
C ALA A 44 12.97 11.93 -6.20
N TRP A 45 12.41 11.08 -7.07
CA TRP A 45 13.09 9.89 -7.57
C TRP A 45 13.31 9.92 -9.08
N ALA A 46 14.40 9.27 -9.51
CA ALA A 46 14.64 9.00 -10.91
C ALA A 46 13.49 8.20 -11.52
N GLU A 47 13.26 8.39 -12.83
CA GLU A 47 12.20 7.70 -13.57
C GLU A 47 12.28 6.18 -13.43
N SER A 48 13.48 5.60 -13.58
CA SER A 48 13.72 4.16 -13.42
C SER A 48 13.38 3.62 -12.03
N THR A 49 13.56 4.44 -10.98
CA THR A 49 13.17 4.09 -9.61
C THR A 49 11.65 4.08 -9.48
N ARG A 50 10.94 5.07 -10.03
CA ARG A 50 9.47 5.10 -10.04
C ARG A 50 8.87 3.92 -10.77
N GLU A 51 9.45 3.53 -11.91
CA GLU A 51 9.02 2.36 -12.67
C GLU A 51 9.24 1.06 -11.88
N SER A 52 10.42 0.90 -11.25
CA SER A 52 10.71 -0.28 -10.42
C SER A 52 9.76 -0.39 -9.22
N TYR A 53 9.51 0.72 -8.53
CA TYR A 53 8.58 0.77 -7.39
C TYR A 53 7.15 0.48 -7.83
N SER A 54 6.72 1.07 -8.93
CA SER A 54 5.39 0.85 -9.47
C SER A 54 5.18 -0.58 -9.96
N SER A 55 6.22 -1.20 -10.53
CA SER A 55 6.19 -2.62 -10.90
C SER A 55 6.02 -3.50 -9.66
N GLY A 56 6.76 -3.22 -8.59
CA GLY A 56 6.60 -3.95 -7.33
C GLY A 56 5.21 -3.81 -6.71
N LEU A 57 4.64 -2.61 -6.76
CA LEU A 57 3.27 -2.36 -6.32
C LEU A 57 2.24 -3.15 -7.14
N LEU A 58 2.43 -3.25 -8.46
CA LEU A 58 1.58 -4.06 -9.33
C LEU A 58 1.67 -5.55 -8.97
N VAL A 59 2.88 -6.07 -8.80
CA VAL A 59 3.09 -7.47 -8.42
C VAL A 59 2.46 -7.76 -7.06
N PHE A 60 2.53 -6.81 -6.11
CA PHE A 60 1.87 -6.91 -4.82
C PHE A 60 0.34 -6.98 -4.94
N HIS A 61 -0.29 -6.11 -5.74
CA HIS A 61 -1.74 -6.17 -5.98
C HIS A 61 -2.16 -7.49 -6.62
N VAL A 62 -1.43 -7.97 -7.64
CA VAL A 62 -1.70 -9.28 -8.28
C VAL A 62 -1.58 -10.43 -7.27
N PHE A 63 -0.55 -10.41 -6.43
CA PHE A 63 -0.38 -11.40 -5.36
C PHE A 63 -1.56 -11.40 -4.39
N CYS A 64 -2.00 -10.22 -3.98
CA CYS A 64 -3.11 -10.01 -3.09
C CYS A 64 -4.45 -10.49 -3.67
N ASP A 65 -4.74 -10.15 -4.93
CA ASP A 65 -5.93 -10.59 -5.66
C ASP A 65 -5.95 -12.12 -5.80
N ALA A 66 -4.81 -12.74 -6.12
CA ALA A 66 -4.67 -14.20 -6.23
C ALA A 66 -4.90 -14.93 -4.90
N LYS A 67 -4.72 -14.24 -3.77
CA LYS A 67 -4.96 -14.77 -2.42
C LYS A 67 -6.35 -14.42 -1.88
N SER A 68 -7.17 -13.71 -2.66
CA SER A 68 -8.51 -13.23 -2.27
C SER A 68 -8.51 -12.49 -0.94
N ILE A 69 -7.45 -11.71 -0.69
CA ILE A 69 -7.33 -10.92 0.53
C ILE A 69 -8.29 -9.72 0.39
N PRO A 70 -9.20 -9.47 1.36
CA PRO A 70 -10.12 -8.35 1.27
C PRO A 70 -9.37 -7.01 1.26
N ASP A 71 -9.87 -6.03 0.50
CA ASP A 71 -9.27 -4.69 0.42
C ASP A 71 -9.10 -4.00 1.79
N SER A 72 -9.93 -4.36 2.78
CA SER A 72 -9.81 -3.88 4.17
C SER A 72 -8.54 -4.36 4.87
N ASP A 73 -7.98 -5.50 4.45
CA ASP A 73 -6.74 -6.08 4.97
C ASP A 73 -5.51 -5.61 4.18
N TYR A 74 -5.66 -5.06 2.97
CA TYR A 74 -4.59 -4.37 2.23
C TYR A 74 -4.05 -3.19 3.01
N ALA A 75 -4.94 -2.44 3.64
CA ALA A 75 -4.63 -1.23 4.38
C ALA A 75 -3.79 -1.45 5.64
N LEU A 76 -3.64 -2.70 6.10
CA LEU A 76 -2.88 -3.02 7.32
C LEU A 76 -1.44 -3.45 7.03
N ALA A 77 -1.08 -3.76 5.76
CA ALA A 77 0.25 -4.24 5.36
C ALA A 77 0.95 -5.06 6.45
N SER A 78 0.25 -6.06 7.01
CA SER A 78 0.72 -6.74 8.20
C SER A 78 2.09 -7.36 7.91
N THR A 79 2.97 -7.42 8.91
CA THR A 79 4.31 -8.03 8.75
C THR A 79 4.21 -9.44 8.15
N GLN A 80 3.15 -10.18 8.47
CA GLN A 80 2.87 -11.49 7.90
C GLN A 80 2.53 -11.42 6.41
N LEU A 81 1.71 -10.47 5.97
CA LEU A 81 1.37 -10.28 4.55
C LEU A 81 2.60 -9.92 3.73
N ILE A 82 3.44 -9.02 4.24
CA ILE A 82 4.71 -8.64 3.61
C ILE A 82 5.67 -9.83 3.55
N ALA A 83 5.77 -10.63 4.61
CA ALA A 83 6.59 -11.83 4.62
C ALA A 83 6.12 -12.88 3.60
N LEU A 84 4.80 -13.07 3.47
CA LEU A 84 4.20 -13.96 2.47
C LEU A 84 4.47 -13.46 1.05
N PHE A 85 4.37 -12.15 0.83
CA PHE A 85 4.70 -11.53 -0.44
C PHE A 85 6.17 -11.74 -0.80
N ILE A 86 7.11 -11.43 0.10
CA ILE A 86 8.55 -11.65 -0.12
C ILE A 86 8.84 -13.13 -0.41
N SER A 87 8.22 -14.03 0.35
CA SER A 87 8.36 -15.48 0.15
C SER A 87 7.87 -15.92 -1.23
N SER A 88 6.83 -15.28 -1.76
CA SER A 88 6.32 -15.58 -3.11
C SER A 88 7.29 -15.16 -4.22
N LEU A 89 8.16 -14.17 -3.97
CA LEU A 89 9.15 -13.68 -4.93
C LEU A 89 10.49 -14.43 -4.87
N ALA A 90 10.71 -15.20 -3.80
CA ALA A 90 11.95 -15.93 -3.59
C ALA A 90 12.22 -16.92 -4.75
N GLY A 91 13.45 -16.92 -5.25
CA GLY A 91 13.87 -17.77 -6.37
C GLY A 91 13.43 -17.28 -7.76
N GLN A 92 12.50 -16.32 -7.86
CA GLN A 92 12.07 -15.73 -9.13
C GLN A 92 12.80 -14.42 -9.43
N TYR A 93 13.14 -13.67 -8.40
CA TYR A 93 13.77 -12.35 -8.52
C TYR A 93 15.03 -12.26 -7.66
N SER A 94 15.94 -11.37 -8.06
CA SER A 94 17.12 -11.03 -7.25
C SER A 94 16.71 -10.34 -5.95
N GLY A 95 17.52 -10.46 -4.89
CA GLY A 95 17.24 -9.80 -3.61
C GLY A 95 17.11 -8.28 -3.74
N SER A 96 17.87 -7.65 -4.63
CA SER A 96 17.76 -6.20 -4.89
C SER A 96 16.45 -5.84 -5.59
N THR A 97 15.96 -6.68 -6.51
CA THR A 97 14.64 -6.50 -7.13
C THR A 97 13.52 -6.62 -6.10
N VAL A 98 13.58 -7.63 -5.22
CA VAL A 98 12.59 -7.82 -4.15
C VAL A 98 12.59 -6.62 -3.19
N ALA A 99 13.77 -6.10 -2.83
CA ALA A 99 13.88 -4.91 -2.01
C ALA A 99 13.25 -3.68 -2.69
N ASN A 100 13.51 -3.46 -3.98
CA ASN A 100 12.88 -2.37 -4.74
C ASN A 100 11.35 -2.50 -4.78
N TYR A 101 10.83 -3.72 -4.89
CA TYR A 101 9.40 -3.95 -4.90
C TYR A 101 8.76 -3.63 -3.54
N LEU A 102 9.39 -4.05 -2.45
CA LEU A 102 8.95 -3.72 -1.11
C LEU A 102 8.93 -2.20 -0.87
N GLN A 103 9.97 -1.49 -1.33
CA GLN A 103 10.01 -0.04 -1.25
C GLN A 103 8.84 0.59 -2.02
N GLY A 104 8.47 0.06 -3.19
CA GLY A 104 7.28 0.52 -3.92
C GLY A 104 5.98 0.37 -3.13
N VAL A 105 5.78 -0.77 -2.48
CA VAL A 105 4.62 -1.02 -1.62
C VAL A 105 4.62 -0.06 -0.42
N HIS A 106 5.76 0.10 0.25
CA HIS A 106 5.89 1.00 1.40
C HIS A 106 5.61 2.46 1.01
N MET A 107 6.15 2.92 -0.13
CA MET A 107 5.92 4.28 -0.59
C MET A 107 4.47 4.55 -0.97
N TRP A 108 3.79 3.57 -1.57
CA TRP A 108 2.36 3.67 -1.82
C TRP A 108 1.58 3.85 -0.51
N HIS A 109 1.90 3.10 0.55
CA HIS A 109 1.27 3.28 1.85
C HIS A 109 1.49 4.68 2.44
N ILE A 110 2.71 5.21 2.36
CA ILE A 110 3.02 6.58 2.80
C ILE A 110 2.23 7.62 2.02
N MET A 111 2.18 7.52 0.68
CA MET A 111 1.52 8.49 -0.19
C MET A 111 0.00 8.57 0.01
N HIS A 112 -0.63 7.46 0.41
CA HIS A 112 -2.07 7.37 0.61
C HIS A 112 -2.46 7.36 2.09
N CYS A 113 -1.52 7.67 2.99
CA CYS A 113 -1.74 7.72 4.44
C CYS A 113 -2.38 6.43 4.98
N LEU A 114 -1.98 5.29 4.44
CA LEU A 114 -2.43 3.97 4.88
C LEU A 114 -1.64 3.55 6.11
N ILE A 115 -2.28 2.80 7.01
CA ILE A 115 -1.64 2.33 8.24
C ILE A 115 -0.61 1.25 7.87
N TRP A 116 0.67 1.60 7.92
CA TRP A 116 1.73 0.59 7.93
C TRP A 116 1.82 -0.02 9.34
N SER A 117 1.17 -1.16 9.56
CA SER A 117 1.16 -1.80 10.88
C SER A 117 2.50 -2.47 11.17
N HIS A 118 3.42 -1.75 11.81
CA HIS A 118 4.64 -2.33 12.39
C HIS A 118 4.38 -3.03 13.74
N THR A 119 3.15 -2.94 14.26
CA THR A 119 2.75 -3.45 15.57
C THR A 119 1.89 -4.68 15.41
N MET A 120 2.36 -5.82 15.92
CA MET A 120 1.49 -6.92 16.36
C MET A 120 0.61 -6.43 17.52
N THR A 121 -0.36 -5.57 17.26
CA THR A 121 -1.48 -5.39 18.17
C THR A 121 -2.46 -6.48 17.81
N LEU A 122 -2.40 -7.58 18.56
CA LEU A 122 -3.48 -8.54 18.70
C LEU A 122 -4.78 -7.74 18.92
N ARG A 123 -5.52 -7.46 17.85
CA ARG A 123 -6.89 -7.01 17.96
C ARG A 123 -7.65 -8.21 18.50
N SER A 124 -7.78 -8.20 19.83
CA SER A 124 -8.66 -9.06 20.60
C SER A 124 -9.97 -9.21 19.86
N ARG A 125 -10.19 -10.40 19.31
CA ARG A 125 -11.53 -10.85 18.94
C ARG A 125 -12.33 -10.84 20.26
N PRO A 126 -13.49 -10.17 20.36
CA PRO A 126 -14.35 -10.38 21.49
C PRO A 126 -14.79 -11.85 21.44
N TYR A 127 -14.35 -12.63 22.43
CA TYR A 127 -14.95 -13.94 22.69
C TYR A 127 -16.42 -13.69 23.04
N SER A 128 -17.31 -13.97 22.10
CA SER A 128 -18.70 -14.31 22.42
C SER A 128 -18.66 -15.63 23.19
N LYS A 129 -18.69 -15.53 24.53
CA LYS A 129 -19.06 -16.68 25.36
C LYS A 129 -20.54 -16.98 25.07
N LEU A 130 -20.77 -18.02 24.29
CA LEU A 130 -21.92 -18.89 24.46
C LEU A 130 -21.59 -19.80 25.65
N GLN A 131 -22.18 -19.51 26.82
CA GLN A 131 -22.81 -20.47 27.72
C GLN A 131 -23.47 -19.71 28.88
#